data_AF-A0AAV5PEB5-F1
#
_entry.id   AF-A0AAV5PEB5-F1
#
_cell.length_a   1.000
_cell.length_b   1.000
_cell.length_c   1.000
_cell.angle_alpha   90.00
_cell.angle_beta   90.00
_cell.angle_gamma   90.00
#
_symmetry.space_group_name_H-M   'P 1'
#
loop_
_entity.id
_entity.type
_entity.pdbx_description
1 polymer ?
#
loop_
_entity_poly.entity_id
_entity_poly.type
_entity_poly.pdbx_seq_one_letter_code
_entity_poly.pdbx_strand_id
1 'polypeptide(L)'
;MFAESMAEYALLEDDQVRLFPGIVKTLTQLKLAGKQLFVCSSKTHPEIAHNLENLGLLDLFVDFVGADEVVNYKPASDEIDLLVKRHGLNLSESVMLGDARYDIRMGKNAGCATCA
;
A
#
# COMPACT_ATOMS: atom_id res chain seq x y z
N MET A 1 18.00 -17.28 14.74
CA MET A 1 16.66 -17.83 15.02
C MET A 1 15.51 -16.96 14.49
N PHE A 2 15.25 -15.74 14.98
CA PHE A 2 14.13 -14.91 14.46
C PHE A 2 14.38 -14.30 13.06
N ALA A 3 15.59 -13.84 12.77
CA ALA A 3 15.93 -13.30 11.45
C ALA A 3 15.93 -14.38 10.35
N GLU A 4 16.39 -15.59 10.69
CA GLU A 4 16.35 -16.75 9.79
C GLU A 4 14.91 -17.15 9.45
N SER A 5 13.98 -17.10 10.43
CA SER A 5 12.57 -17.35 10.14
C SER A 5 11.94 -16.29 9.23
N MET A 6 12.29 -15.02 9.35
CA MET A 6 11.73 -13.96 8.49
C MET A 6 12.26 -14.05 7.05
N ALA A 7 13.53 -14.42 6.88
CA ALA A 7 14.09 -14.68 5.55
C ALA A 7 13.42 -15.90 4.87
N GLU A 8 13.16 -16.97 5.61
CA GLU A 8 12.46 -18.15 5.10
C GLU A 8 10.99 -17.83 4.75
N TYR A 9 10.31 -17.02 5.56
CA TYR A 9 8.96 -16.52 5.25
C TYR A 9 8.92 -15.63 4.00
N ALA A 10 9.89 -14.72 3.82
CA ALA A 10 9.97 -13.88 2.65
C ALA A 10 10.17 -14.69 1.35
N LEU A 11 11.01 -15.72 1.40
CA LEU A 11 11.21 -16.63 0.27
C LEU A 11 9.95 -17.45 -0.06
N LEU A 12 9.19 -17.88 0.96
CA LEU A 12 7.91 -18.56 0.76
C LEU A 12 6.82 -17.62 0.21
N GLU A 13 6.82 -16.33 0.59
CA GLU A 13 5.92 -15.34 0.01
C GLU A 13 6.21 -15.12 -1.48
N ASP A 14 7.47 -15.00 -1.89
CA ASP A 14 7.85 -14.76 -3.29
C ASP A 14 7.28 -15.82 -4.25
N ASP A 15 7.20 -17.09 -3.81
CA ASP A 15 6.62 -18.18 -4.61
C ASP A 15 5.08 -18.20 -4.64
N GLN A 16 4.41 -17.47 -3.75
CA GLN A 16 2.96 -17.51 -3.56
C GLN A 16 2.22 -16.21 -3.92
N VAL A 17 2.90 -15.07 -3.92
CA VAL A 17 2.25 -13.79 -4.27
C VAL A 17 1.98 -13.74 -5.78
N ARG A 18 0.70 -13.60 -6.14
CA ARG A 18 0.26 -13.50 -7.54
C ARG A 18 -0.63 -12.30 -7.73
N LEU A 19 -0.47 -11.66 -8.88
CA LEU A 19 -1.34 -10.59 -9.31
C LEU A 19 -2.74 -11.10 -9.62
N PHE A 20 -3.76 -10.37 -9.16
CA PHE A 20 -5.13 -10.61 -9.60
C PHE A 20 -5.26 -10.35 -11.11
N PRO A 21 -6.04 -11.17 -11.84
CA PRO A 21 -6.28 -10.94 -13.26
C PRO A 21 -6.77 -9.52 -13.54
N GLY A 22 -6.09 -8.82 -14.45
CA GLY A 22 -6.44 -7.46 -14.88
C GLY A 22 -5.86 -6.32 -14.02
N ILE A 23 -5.23 -6.59 -12.87
CA ILE A 23 -4.77 -5.51 -11.98
C ILE A 23 -3.73 -4.59 -12.64
N VAL A 24 -2.78 -5.15 -13.38
CA VAL A 24 -1.75 -4.38 -14.11
C VAL A 24 -2.39 -3.41 -15.09
N LYS A 25 -3.39 -3.87 -15.84
CA LYS A 25 -4.14 -3.04 -16.80
C LYS A 25 -4.88 -1.92 -16.07
N THR A 26 -5.57 -2.24 -14.98
CA THR A 26 -6.32 -1.25 -14.19
C THR A 26 -5.41 -0.16 -13.62
N LEU A 27 -4.31 -0.54 -12.94
CA LEU A 27 -3.36 0.41 -12.36
C LEU A 27 -2.71 1.28 -13.44
N THR A 28 -2.35 0.67 -14.58
CA THR A 28 -1.81 1.40 -15.74
C THR A 28 -2.81 2.41 -16.29
N GLN A 29 -4.08 2.03 -16.42
CA GLN A 29 -5.14 2.94 -16.89
C GLN A 29 -5.36 4.11 -15.93
N LEU A 30 -5.30 3.89 -14.62
CA LEU A 30 -5.38 4.95 -13.63
C LEU A 30 -4.22 5.93 -13.76
N LYS A 31 -2.98 5.42 -13.90
CA LYS A 31 -1.80 6.25 -14.12
C LYS A 31 -1.89 7.07 -15.42
N LEU A 32 -2.31 6.44 -16.52
CA LEU A 32 -2.55 7.12 -17.81
C LEU A 32 -3.66 8.17 -17.73
N ALA A 33 -4.63 8.00 -16.84
CA ALA A 33 -5.67 8.99 -16.54
C ALA A 33 -5.21 10.10 -15.57
N GLY A 34 -3.90 10.17 -15.26
CA GLY A 34 -3.31 11.19 -14.39
C GLY A 34 -3.57 10.97 -12.90
N LYS A 35 -4.00 9.76 -12.49
CA LYS A 35 -4.15 9.43 -11.07
C LYS A 35 -2.80 9.05 -10.47
N GLN A 36 -2.54 9.54 -9.26
CA GLN A 36 -1.42 9.12 -8.45
C GLN A 36 -1.82 7.90 -7.62
N LEU A 37 -0.94 6.91 -7.55
CA LEU A 37 -1.18 5.66 -6.84
C LEU A 37 -0.20 5.57 -5.66
N PHE A 38 -0.71 5.13 -4.51
CA PHE A 38 0.07 4.97 -3.28
C PHE A 38 -0.29 3.65 -2.61
N VAL A 39 0.60 3.14 -1.75
CA VAL A 39 0.32 1.96 -0.92
C VAL A 39 0.48 2.33 0.55
N CYS A 40 -0.47 1.91 1.38
CA CYS A 40 -0.31 1.80 2.83
C CYS A 40 -0.41 0.31 3.17
N SER A 41 0.44 -0.22 4.04
CA SER A 41 0.43 -1.65 4.39
C SER A 41 0.91 -1.88 5.82
N SER A 42 0.41 -2.95 6.45
CA SER A 42 0.97 -3.46 7.71
C SER A 42 2.32 -4.17 7.54
N LYS A 43 2.79 -4.34 6.29
CA LYS A 43 4.17 -4.73 5.97
C LYS A 43 5.13 -3.55 6.19
N THR A 44 6.41 -3.83 6.37
CA THR A 44 7.44 -2.80 6.41
C THR A 44 7.72 -2.22 5.02
N HIS A 45 8.27 -1.01 4.97
CA HIS A 45 8.62 -0.34 3.71
C HIS A 45 9.52 -1.21 2.81
N PRO A 46 10.59 -1.87 3.31
CA PRO A 46 11.39 -2.77 2.48
C PRO A 46 10.61 -3.98 1.95
N GLU A 47 9.70 -4.56 2.73
CA GLU A 47 8.85 -5.67 2.27
C GLU A 47 7.87 -5.23 1.18
N ILE A 48 7.33 -4.01 1.26
CA ILE A 48 6.47 -3.45 0.20
C ILE A 48 7.28 -3.23 -1.07
N ALA A 49 8.46 -2.60 -0.96
CA ALA A 49 9.35 -2.36 -2.09
C ALA A 49 9.71 -3.66 -2.81
N HIS A 50 10.20 -4.66 -2.06
CA HIS A 50 10.55 -6.00 -2.57
C HIS A 50 9.38 -6.65 -3.33
N ASN A 51 8.19 -6.65 -2.74
CA ASN A 51 6.99 -7.20 -3.38
C ASN A 51 6.63 -6.45 -4.67
N LEU A 52 6.64 -5.12 -4.65
CA LEU A 52 6.32 -4.32 -5.83
C LEU A 52 7.36 -4.48 -6.95
N GLU A 53 8.64 -4.61 -6.61
CA GLU A 53 9.73 -4.89 -7.55
C GLU A 53 9.56 -6.27 -8.21
N ASN A 54 9.37 -7.32 -7.41
CA ASN A 54 9.19 -8.69 -7.91
C ASN A 54 7.95 -8.83 -8.80
N LEU A 55 6.91 -8.06 -8.52
CA LEU A 55 5.67 -8.03 -9.32
C LEU A 55 5.74 -7.07 -10.53
N GLY A 56 6.83 -6.32 -10.69
CA GLY A 56 6.99 -5.34 -11.77
C GLY A 56 6.02 -4.16 -11.68
N LEU A 57 5.59 -3.80 -10.46
CA LEU A 57 4.61 -2.75 -10.19
C LEU A 57 5.22 -1.50 -9.54
N LEU A 58 6.49 -1.54 -9.11
CA LEU A 58 7.12 -0.45 -8.35
C LEU A 58 6.92 0.92 -9.03
N ASP A 59 7.20 1.00 -10.33
CA ASP A 59 7.10 2.23 -11.11
C ASP A 59 5.67 2.78 -11.25
N LEU A 60 4.62 2.01 -10.91
CA LEU A 60 3.24 2.48 -10.97
C LEU A 60 2.86 3.34 -9.76
N PHE A 61 3.56 3.20 -8.63
CA PHE A 61 3.27 3.89 -7.38
C PHE A 61 4.20 5.09 -7.18
N VAL A 62 3.66 6.18 -6.65
CA VAL A 62 4.41 7.41 -6.37
C VAL A 62 5.19 7.28 -5.06
N ASP A 63 4.60 6.66 -4.05
CA ASP A 63 5.19 6.39 -2.75
C ASP A 63 4.41 5.27 -2.05
N PHE A 64 5.00 4.69 -1.02
CA PHE A 64 4.38 3.67 -0.18
C PHE A 64 4.85 3.81 1.26
N VAL A 65 3.93 3.58 2.19
CA VAL A 65 4.19 3.68 3.63
C VAL A 65 3.97 2.33 4.29
N GLY A 66 5.01 1.85 4.96
CA GLY A 66 4.96 0.65 5.79
C GLY A 66 4.71 0.93 7.27
N ALA A 67 4.40 -0.13 8.01
CA ALA A 67 4.14 -0.06 9.45
C ALA A 67 5.35 0.41 10.28
N ASP A 68 6.57 0.30 9.73
CA ASP A 68 7.83 0.74 10.34
C ASP A 68 8.06 2.25 10.21
N GLU A 69 7.28 2.95 9.39
CA GLU A 69 7.41 4.40 9.18
C GLU A 69 6.44 5.24 10.04
N VAL A 70 5.56 4.59 10.79
CA VAL A 70 4.52 5.23 11.60
C VAL A 70 4.49 4.69 13.02
N VAL A 71 3.95 5.48 13.95
CA VAL A 71 3.77 5.04 15.34
C VAL A 71 2.56 4.11 15.46
N ASN A 72 1.45 4.48 14.82
CA ASN A 72 0.23 3.69 14.81
C ASN A 72 -0.12 3.29 13.37
N TYR A 73 0.07 2.02 13.02
CA TYR A 73 -0.39 1.49 11.74
C TYR A 73 -1.92 1.24 11.74
N LYS A 74 -2.46 0.81 10.60
CA LYS A 74 -3.89 0.49 10.43
C LYS A 74 -4.45 -0.27 11.64
N PRO A 75 -5.62 0.16 12.17
CA PRO A 75 -6.58 1.07 11.55
C PRO A 75 -6.39 2.56 11.87
N ALA A 76 -5.29 2.97 12.49
CA ALA A 76 -4.99 4.40 12.65
C ALA A 76 -4.73 5.07 11.28
N SER A 77 -4.83 6.40 11.20
CA SER A 77 -4.69 7.15 9.95
C SER A 77 -3.25 7.49 9.59
N ASP A 78 -2.28 7.22 10.46
CA ASP A 78 -0.91 7.73 10.39
C ASP A 78 -0.24 7.46 9.02
N GLU A 79 -0.49 6.30 8.39
CA GLU A 79 0.06 5.97 7.06
C GLU A 79 -0.47 6.92 5.97
N ILE A 80 -1.79 7.20 5.97
CA ILE A 80 -2.40 8.15 5.03
C ILE A 80 -1.94 9.57 5.35
N ASP A 81 -1.90 9.94 6.63
CA ASP A 81 -1.50 11.28 7.06
C ASP A 81 -0.04 11.60 6.66
N LEU A 82 0.84 10.60 6.72
CA LEU A 82 2.21 10.71 6.25
C LEU A 82 2.28 10.95 4.73
N LEU A 83 1.49 10.22 3.94
CA LEU A 83 1.41 10.44 2.49
C LEU A 83 0.84 11.83 2.15
N VAL A 84 -0.20 12.28 2.85
CA VAL A 84 -0.76 13.63 2.71
C VAL A 84 0.32 14.67 2.98
N LYS A 85 1.09 14.49 4.06
CA LYS A 85 2.19 15.40 4.41
C LYS A 85 3.31 15.40 3.37
N ARG A 86 3.69 14.25 2.81
CA ARG A 86 4.77 14.12 1.83
C ARG A 86 4.39 14.69 0.46
N HIS A 87 3.14 14.48 0.02
CA HIS A 87 2.72 14.70 -1.37
C HIS A 87 1.62 15.75 -1.54
N GLY A 88 1.14 16.36 -0.45
CA GLY A 88 0.09 17.38 -0.49
C GLY A 88 -1.25 16.84 -0.99
N LEU A 89 -1.60 15.60 -0.63
CA LEU A 89 -2.80 14.93 -1.14
C LEU A 89 -4.09 15.61 -0.66
N ASN A 90 -5.04 15.79 -1.58
CA ASN A 90 -6.39 16.23 -1.23
C ASN A 90 -7.27 15.01 -0.93
N LEU A 91 -7.58 14.78 0.35
CA LEU A 91 -8.38 13.63 0.78
C LEU A 91 -9.83 13.67 0.26
N SER A 92 -10.36 14.86 -0.05
CA SER A 92 -11.70 14.97 -0.68
C SER A 92 -11.73 14.47 -2.14
N GLU A 93 -10.56 14.33 -2.77
CA GLU A 93 -10.39 13.81 -4.13
C GLU A 93 -9.66 12.46 -4.15
N SER A 94 -9.48 11.85 -2.97
CA SER A 94 -8.79 10.58 -2.78
C SER A 94 -9.76 9.47 -2.35
N VAL A 95 -9.39 8.22 -2.63
CA VAL A 95 -10.14 7.05 -2.18
C VAL A 95 -9.17 5.99 -1.66
N MET A 96 -9.43 5.46 -0.46
CA MET A 96 -8.73 4.32 0.11
C MET A 96 -9.41 3.02 -0.35
N LEU A 97 -8.63 2.11 -0.94
CA LEU A 97 -9.07 0.80 -1.41
C LEU A 97 -8.46 -0.29 -0.53
N GLY A 98 -9.26 -1.23 -0.04
CA GLY A 98 -8.75 -2.39 0.69
C GLY A 98 -9.83 -3.40 1.06
N ASP A 99 -9.44 -4.66 1.19
CA ASP A 99 -10.32 -5.80 1.44
C ASP A 99 -10.57 -6.03 2.93
N ALA A 100 -9.66 -5.57 3.80
CA ALA A 100 -9.82 -5.73 5.23
C ALA A 100 -10.59 -4.58 5.86
N ARG A 101 -11.32 -4.89 6.95
CA ARG A 101 -12.01 -3.87 7.75
C ARG A 101 -11.06 -2.79 8.28
N TYR A 102 -9.79 -3.14 8.50
CA TYR A 102 -8.76 -2.23 8.98
C TYR A 102 -8.38 -1.17 7.93
N ASP A 103 -8.38 -1.49 6.63
CA ASP A 103 -8.16 -0.53 5.55
C ASP A 103 -9.29 0.49 5.47
N ILE A 104 -10.52 0.01 5.49
CA ILE A 104 -11.72 0.84 5.46
C ILE A 104 -11.77 1.74 6.70
N ARG A 105 -11.36 1.23 7.87
CA ARG A 105 -11.31 2.04 9.08
C ARG A 105 -10.21 3.10 9.01
N MET A 106 -9.01 2.75 8.54
CA MET A 106 -7.92 3.72 8.32
C MET A 106 -8.38 4.85 7.40
N GLY A 107 -8.95 4.52 6.23
CA GLY A 107 -9.46 5.53 5.30
C GLY A 107 -10.50 6.46 5.92
N LYS A 108 -11.45 5.90 6.68
CA LYS A 108 -12.46 6.69 7.41
C LYS A 108 -11.85 7.57 8.50
N ASN A 109 -10.88 7.06 9.24
CA ASN A 109 -10.20 7.82 10.30
C ASN A 109 -9.40 8.99 9.73
N ALA A 110 -8.82 8.83 8.54
CA ALA A 110 -8.15 9.91 7.81
C ALA A 110 -9.14 10.93 7.20
N GLY A 111 -10.45 10.62 7.12
CA GLY A 111 -11.43 11.44 6.41
C GLY A 111 -11.41 11.25 4.88
N CYS A 112 -10.88 10.13 4.41
CA CYS A 112 -10.85 9.73 3.00
C CYS A 112 -12.10 8.91 2.63
N ALA A 113 -12.55 9.01 1.38
CA ALA A 113 -13.56 8.07 0.86
C ALA A 113 -13.00 6.64 0.87
N THR A 114 -13.86 5.63 0.98
CA THR A 114 -13.40 4.23 1.09
C THR A 114 -14.21 3.29 0.20
N CYS A 115 -13.56 2.32 -0.42
CA CYS A 115 -14.19 1.22 -1.15
C CYS A 115 -13.53 -0.11 -0.78
N ALA A 116 -14.36 -1.15 -0.64
CA ALA A 116 -13.95 -2.53 -0.43
C ALA A 116 -14.30 -3.39 -1.66
#